data_AF-A0A1S3IXC4-F1
#
_entry.id   AF-A0A1S3IXC4-F1
#
_cell.length_a   1.000
_cell.length_b   1.000
_cell.length_c   1.000
_cell.angle_alpha   90.00
_cell.angle_beta   90.00
_cell.angle_gamma   90.00
#
_symmetry.space_group_name_H-M   'P 1'
#
loop_
_entity.id
_entity.type
_entity.pdbx_description
1 polymer ?
#
loop_
_entity_poly.entity_id
_entity_poly.type
_entity_poly.pdbx_seq_one_letter_code
_entity_poly.pdbx_strand_id
1 'polypeptide(L)'
;MRSLNLHAALIFLTLVSSELTKVSAIRCYDCSDSNPHCRDPFPHKKDYSVLTRDCAHGCIKQTRHEKTTQHIERGCADEDRDQCFWDEPKSGENLHVCYCTTTLCNTGTRPRSRSTYSLVWTAASVLVARLFI
;
A
#
# COMPACT_ATOMS: atom_id res chain seq x y z
N MET A 1 24.83 -35.39 21.08
CA MET A 1 25.06 -34.25 20.16
C MET A 1 23.99 -34.10 19.06
N ARG A 2 23.40 -35.19 18.51
CA ARG A 2 22.35 -35.09 17.46
C ARG A 2 21.04 -34.43 17.91
N SER A 3 20.60 -34.60 19.17
CA SER A 3 19.33 -33.99 19.62
C SER A 3 19.44 -32.49 19.90
N LEU A 4 20.61 -31.97 20.29
CA LEU A 4 20.82 -30.54 20.55
C LEU A 4 20.61 -29.69 19.28
N ASN A 5 21.08 -30.20 18.14
CA ASN A 5 20.94 -29.55 16.84
C ASN A 5 19.48 -29.51 16.33
N LEU A 6 18.66 -30.50 16.73
CA LEU A 6 17.25 -30.55 16.34
C LEU A 6 16.42 -29.48 17.08
N HIS A 7 16.70 -29.26 18.36
CA HIS A 7 16.02 -28.24 19.17
C HIS A 7 16.39 -26.83 18.69
N ALA A 8 17.67 -26.59 18.39
CA ALA A 8 18.12 -25.32 17.83
C ALA A 8 17.46 -25.02 16.48
N ALA A 9 17.34 -26.02 15.59
CA ALA A 9 16.68 -25.87 14.29
C ALA A 9 15.17 -25.58 14.44
N LEU A 10 14.47 -26.24 15.36
CA LEU A 10 13.06 -25.99 15.66
C LEU A 10 12.82 -24.58 16.20
N ILE A 11 13.67 -24.12 17.13
CA ILE A 11 13.59 -22.76 17.68
C ILE A 11 13.80 -21.73 16.56
N PHE A 12 14.79 -21.94 15.69
CA PHE A 12 15.05 -21.07 14.55
C PHE A 12 13.86 -21.01 13.58
N LEU A 13 13.25 -22.16 13.27
CA LEU A 13 12.04 -22.25 12.44
C LEU A 13 10.85 -21.48 13.06
N THR A 14 10.63 -21.60 14.37
CA THR A 14 9.55 -20.87 15.05
C THR A 14 9.78 -19.36 15.09
N LEU A 15 11.02 -18.91 15.30
CA LEU A 15 11.37 -17.49 15.33
C LEU A 15 11.23 -16.86 13.94
N VAL A 16 11.70 -17.54 12.88
CA VAL A 16 11.55 -17.06 11.49
C VAL A 16 10.08 -17.02 11.05
N SER A 17 9.25 -17.94 11.54
CA SER A 17 7.81 -17.96 11.22
C SER A 17 7.04 -16.79 11.86
N SER A 18 7.54 -16.22 12.96
CA SER A 18 6.86 -15.13 13.68
C SER A 18 6.90 -13.79 12.97
N GLU A 19 7.80 -13.60 11.98
CA GLU A 19 7.86 -12.37 11.19
C GLU A 19 6.84 -12.33 10.03
N LEU A 20 6.20 -13.47 9.70
CA LEU A 20 5.38 -13.60 8.48
C LEU A 20 3.90 -13.17 8.64
N THR A 21 3.46 -12.74 9.83
CA THR A 21 2.04 -12.44 10.09
C THR A 21 1.73 -11.00 10.49
N LYS A 22 2.65 -10.05 10.25
CA LYS A 22 2.29 -8.63 10.30
C LYS A 22 1.49 -8.29 9.05
N VAL A 23 0.17 -8.47 9.10
CA VAL A 23 -0.77 -7.74 8.24
C VAL A 23 -0.62 -6.27 8.62
N SER A 24 0.32 -5.56 7.99
CA SER A 24 0.50 -4.14 8.26
C SER A 24 -0.68 -3.42 7.63
N ALA A 25 -1.46 -2.70 8.43
CA ALA A 25 -2.50 -1.85 7.89
C ALA A 25 -1.89 -0.81 6.93
N ILE A 26 -2.50 -0.63 5.77
CA ILE A 26 -2.04 0.30 4.73
C ILE A 26 -2.58 1.68 5.08
N ARG A 27 -1.70 2.66 5.29
CA ARG A 27 -2.14 4.03 5.59
C ARG A 27 -2.54 4.76 4.32
N CYS A 28 -3.71 5.37 4.29
CA CYS A 28 -4.27 6.07 3.12
C CYS A 28 -4.67 7.50 3.48
N TYR A 29 -4.70 8.40 2.48
CA TYR A 29 -5.38 9.69 2.65
C TYR A 29 -6.89 9.46 2.71
N ASP A 30 -7.55 10.20 3.61
CA ASP A 30 -8.98 10.08 3.90
C ASP A 30 -9.61 11.48 3.93
N CYS A 31 -10.21 11.91 2.82
CA CYS A 31 -10.71 13.28 2.68
C CYS A 31 -11.73 13.41 1.54
N SER A 32 -12.48 14.51 1.57
CA SER A 32 -13.36 14.95 0.49
C SER A 32 -13.11 16.43 0.17
N ASP A 33 -13.88 17.00 -0.77
CA ASP A 33 -13.83 18.43 -1.13
C ASP A 33 -14.07 19.38 0.05
N SER A 34 -14.66 18.90 1.15
CA SER A 34 -14.75 19.65 2.41
C SER A 34 -13.38 20.08 2.94
N ASN A 35 -12.32 19.34 2.59
CA ASN A 35 -10.94 19.68 2.88
C ASN A 35 -10.29 20.31 1.64
N PRO A 36 -9.90 21.60 1.68
CA PRO A 36 -9.32 22.30 0.53
C PRO A 36 -8.00 21.68 0.04
N HIS A 37 -7.35 20.86 0.88
CA HIS A 37 -6.11 20.18 0.57
C HIS A 37 -6.31 18.74 0.05
N CYS A 38 -7.56 18.26 -0.08
CA CYS A 38 -7.80 16.90 -0.56
C CYS A 38 -7.36 16.70 -2.03
N ARG A 39 -7.47 17.75 -2.84
CA ARG A 39 -7.04 17.72 -4.24
C ARG A 39 -5.52 17.55 -4.37
N ASP A 40 -4.77 18.23 -3.50
CA ASP A 40 -3.32 18.19 -3.44
C ASP A 40 -2.83 17.84 -2.03
N PRO A 41 -2.75 16.53 -1.71
CA PRO A 41 -2.32 16.07 -0.39
C PRO A 41 -0.80 16.08 -0.23
N PHE A 42 -0.03 16.65 -1.17
CA PHE A 42 1.41 16.79 -0.96
C PHE A 42 1.64 17.78 0.19
N PRO A 43 2.38 17.39 1.25
CA PRO A 43 2.67 18.27 2.37
C PRO A 43 3.70 19.31 1.93
N HIS A 44 3.26 20.35 1.23
CA HIS A 44 4.12 21.48 0.84
C HIS A 44 4.49 22.34 2.05
N LYS A 45 3.77 22.21 3.19
CA LYS A 45 4.06 22.89 4.46
C LYS A 45 3.67 22.00 5.65
N LYS A 46 4.44 22.10 6.75
CA LYS A 46 4.29 21.28 7.98
C LYS A 46 2.94 21.42 8.70
N ASP A 47 2.20 22.51 8.45
CA ASP A 47 1.02 22.87 9.26
C ASP A 47 -0.33 22.43 8.67
N TYR A 48 -0.33 21.69 7.56
CA TYR A 48 -1.56 21.26 6.88
C TYR A 48 -1.58 19.75 6.75
N SER A 49 -2.30 19.07 7.65
CA SER A 49 -2.48 17.63 7.59
C SER A 49 -3.74 17.29 6.82
N VAL A 50 -3.59 16.73 5.61
CA VAL A 50 -4.67 15.90 5.06
C VAL A 50 -4.83 14.70 5.98
N LEU A 51 -6.08 14.43 6.38
CA LEU A 51 -6.38 13.31 7.26
C LEU A 51 -5.90 12.00 6.62
N THR A 52 -5.34 11.13 7.45
CA THR A 52 -4.91 9.79 7.03
C THR A 52 -5.52 8.75 7.95
N ARG A 53 -5.79 7.57 7.40
CA ARG A 53 -6.39 6.43 8.11
C ARG A 53 -5.67 5.15 7.74
N ASP A 54 -5.57 4.23 8.70
CA ASP A 54 -5.08 2.87 8.47
C ASP A 54 -6.21 1.98 7.92
N CYS A 55 -5.96 1.34 6.77
CA CYS A 55 -6.92 0.55 6.01
C CYS A 55 -6.48 -0.92 5.95
N ALA A 56 -7.46 -1.84 5.93
CA ALA A 56 -7.19 -3.27 5.88
C ALA A 56 -6.70 -3.75 4.50
N HIS A 57 -7.26 -3.19 3.42
CA HIS A 57 -7.09 -3.70 2.07
C HIS A 57 -6.23 -2.81 1.16
N GLY A 58 -6.61 -1.54 1.04
CA GLY A 58 -5.90 -0.60 0.20
C GLY A 58 -6.49 0.79 0.28
N CYS A 59 -6.02 1.65 -0.62
CA CYS A 59 -6.47 3.02 -0.74
C CYS A 59 -7.30 3.20 -2.02
N ILE A 60 -8.29 4.08 -1.95
CA ILE A 60 -9.09 4.53 -3.09
C ILE A 60 -8.92 6.03 -3.30
N LYS A 61 -8.93 6.44 -4.58
CA LYS A 61 -9.13 7.83 -5.02
C LYS A 61 -10.27 7.85 -6.04
N GLN A 62 -11.27 8.66 -5.78
CA GLN A 62 -12.39 8.92 -6.69
C GLN A 62 -12.33 10.38 -7.14
N THR A 63 -12.54 10.58 -8.43
CA THR A 63 -12.56 11.89 -9.06
C THR A 63 -13.81 11.97 -9.93
N ARG A 64 -14.80 12.76 -9.50
CA ARG A 64 -16.02 13.01 -10.28
C ARG A 64 -15.88 14.33 -11.03
N HIS A 65 -16.14 14.30 -12.33
CA HIS A 65 -16.15 15.46 -13.20
C HIS A 65 -17.59 15.86 -13.50
N GLU A 66 -18.01 17.01 -12.98
CA GLU A 66 -19.32 17.60 -13.23
C GLU A 66 -19.14 18.92 -14.00
N LYS A 67 -19.42 18.90 -15.31
CA LYS A 67 -19.23 20.06 -16.21
C LYS A 67 -17.81 20.65 -16.12
N THR A 68 -17.63 21.73 -15.38
CA THR A 68 -16.35 22.44 -15.18
C THR A 68 -15.74 22.21 -13.79
N THR A 69 -16.45 21.53 -12.90
CA THR A 69 -16.02 21.27 -11.53
C THR A 69 -15.52 19.83 -11.41
N GLN A 70 -14.50 19.62 -10.59
CA GLN A 70 -13.96 18.30 -10.28
C GLN A 70 -13.98 18.11 -8.76
N HIS A 71 -14.70 17.07 -8.36
CA HIS A 71 -14.88 16.63 -6.99
C HIS A 71 -13.93 15.46 -6.70
N ILE A 72 -13.21 15.50 -5.57
CA ILE A 72 -12.24 14.47 -5.19
C ILE A 72 -12.58 13.90 -3.82
N GLU A 73 -12.57 12.58 -3.76
CA GLU A 73 -12.70 11.81 -2.53
C GLU A 73 -11.59 10.76 -2.43
N ARG A 74 -11.12 10.52 -1.21
CA ARG A 74 -10.03 9.59 -0.90
C ARG A 74 -10.38 8.82 0.37
N GLY A 75 -10.00 7.55 0.44
CA GLY A 75 -10.21 6.76 1.64
C GLY A 75 -9.66 5.35 1.54
N CYS A 76 -10.25 4.45 2.33
CA CYS A 76 -9.97 3.03 2.27
C CYS A 76 -10.75 2.36 1.13
N ALA A 77 -10.10 1.43 0.45
CA ALA A 77 -10.76 0.50 -0.45
C ALA A 77 -11.27 -0.72 0.34
N ASP A 78 -12.36 -1.32 -0.16
CA ASP A 78 -12.92 -2.57 0.38
C ASP A 78 -12.22 -3.82 -0.21
N GLU A 79 -11.36 -3.65 -1.21
CA GLU A 79 -10.69 -4.73 -1.94
C GLU A 79 -9.22 -4.42 -2.22
N ASP A 80 -8.39 -5.47 -2.25
CA ASP A 80 -6.96 -5.43 -2.57
C ASP A 80 -6.75 -5.30 -4.09
N ARG A 81 -6.90 -4.08 -4.63
CA ARG A 81 -6.81 -3.82 -6.07
C ARG A 81 -5.79 -2.75 -6.39
N ASP A 82 -5.08 -2.89 -7.52
CA ASP A 82 -4.18 -1.85 -8.05
C ASP A 82 -4.50 -1.57 -9.52
N GLN A 83 -5.54 -0.77 -9.74
CA GLN A 83 -5.96 -0.37 -11.08
C GLN A 83 -6.73 0.94 -11.06
N CYS A 84 -6.82 1.58 -12.22
CA CYS A 84 -7.68 2.73 -12.45
C CYS A 84 -8.66 2.44 -13.58
N PHE A 85 -9.85 3.01 -13.50
CA PHE A 85 -10.84 2.95 -14.58
C PHE A 85 -11.72 4.21 -14.58
N TRP A 86 -12.32 4.44 -15.73
CA TRP A 86 -13.40 5.40 -15.89
C TRP A 86 -14.72 4.64 -15.82
N ASP A 87 -15.61 5.11 -14.96
CA ASP A 87 -17.01 4.74 -14.95
C ASP A 87 -17.78 5.92 -15.55
N GLU A 88 -18.63 5.63 -16.53
CA GLU A 88 -19.50 6.60 -17.19
C GLU A 88 -20.91 6.45 -16.59
N PRO A 89 -21.22 7.11 -15.46
CA PRO A 89 -22.58 7.10 -14.95
C PRO A 89 -23.53 7.73 -15.98
N LYS A 90 -24.73 7.16 -16.06
CA LYS A 90 -25.79 7.52 -17.02
C LYS A 90 -26.23 8.99 -17.00
N SER A 91 -25.72 9.81 -16.07
CA SER A 91 -26.09 11.22 -15.86
C SER A 91 -25.17 12.24 -16.56
N GLY A 92 -24.14 11.80 -17.30
CA GLY A 92 -23.20 12.71 -17.99
C GLY A 92 -22.10 13.27 -17.10
N GLU A 93 -21.96 12.73 -15.89
CA GLU A 93 -20.78 12.91 -15.04
C GLU A 93 -19.75 11.83 -15.39
N ASN A 94 -18.45 12.15 -15.37
CA ASN A 94 -17.42 11.13 -15.53
C ASN A 94 -16.80 10.82 -14.18
N LEU A 95 -16.79 9.55 -13.77
CA LEU A 95 -16.17 9.11 -12.53
C LEU A 95 -14.86 8.38 -12.85
N HIS A 96 -13.74 8.88 -12.37
CA HIS A 96 -12.45 8.18 -12.44
C HIS A 96 -12.10 7.61 -11.07
N VAL A 97 -11.92 6.29 -11.01
CA VAL A 97 -11.61 5.56 -9.77
C VAL A 97 -10.24 4.92 -9.89
N CYS A 98 -9.40 5.10 -8.88
CA CYS A 98 -8.10 4.43 -8.76
C CYS A 98 -7.99 3.73 -7.41
N TYR A 99 -7.59 2.46 -7.45
CA TYR A 99 -7.21 1.65 -6.30
C TYR A 99 -5.71 1.45 -6.27
N CYS A 100 -5.13 1.30 -5.08
CA CYS A 100 -3.73 0.95 -4.88
C CYS A 100 -3.50 0.38 -3.46
N THR A 101 -2.43 -0.40 -3.27
CA THR A 101 -2.22 -1.20 -2.04
C THR A 101 -0.95 -0.81 -1.26
N THR A 102 -0.36 0.36 -1.53
CA THR A 102 0.83 0.85 -0.82
C THR A 102 0.52 2.07 0.05
N THR A 103 1.31 2.29 1.09
CA THR A 103 1.13 3.41 2.01
C THR A 103 1.11 4.75 1.27
N LEU A 104 0.05 5.53 1.49
CA LEU A 104 -0.23 6.85 0.94
C LEU A 104 -0.23 6.90 -0.60
N CYS A 105 -0.51 5.77 -1.25
CA CYS A 105 -0.48 5.64 -2.71
C CYS A 105 -1.58 6.44 -3.41
N ASN A 106 -2.68 6.73 -2.71
CA ASN A 106 -3.77 7.55 -3.22
C ASN A 106 -3.44 9.04 -3.14
N THR A 107 -2.24 9.48 -3.52
CA THR A 107 -1.83 10.89 -3.54
C THR A 107 -2.21 11.60 -4.85
N GLY A 108 -1.89 11.03 -6.02
CA GLY A 108 -2.31 11.60 -7.31
C GLY A 108 -1.44 11.25 -8.50
N THR A 109 -0.15 10.96 -8.27
CA THR A 109 0.78 10.44 -9.27
C THR A 109 1.17 9.04 -8.84
N ARG A 110 0.87 8.02 -9.66
CA ARG A 110 1.35 6.67 -9.43
C ARG A 110 2.88 6.72 -9.29
N PRO A 111 3.47 6.40 -8.12
CA PRO A 111 4.89 6.11 -8.10
C PRO A 111 5.06 4.86 -8.97
N ARG A 112 5.83 4.98 -10.04
CA ARG A 112 6.20 3.85 -10.91
C ARG A 112 6.84 2.79 -10.01
N SER A 113 6.10 1.73 -9.71
CA SER A 113 6.55 0.62 -8.87
C SER A 113 7.88 0.09 -9.42
N ARG A 114 8.99 0.40 -8.74
CA ARG A 114 10.25 -0.32 -8.93
C ARG A 114 10.19 -1.53 -8.01
N SER A 115 9.84 -2.67 -8.58
CA SER A 115 9.95 -3.97 -7.92
C SER A 115 11.41 -4.18 -7.47
N THR A 116 11.65 -4.14 -6.15
CA THR A 116 12.96 -4.44 -5.54
C THR A 116 13.02 -5.86 -4.96
N TYR A 117 12.07 -6.73 -5.32
CA TYR A 117 12.08 -8.13 -4.93
C TYR A 117 13.09 -8.93 -5.77
N SER A 118 14.39 -8.76 -5.54
CA SER A 118 15.39 -9.69 -6.12
C SER A 118 16.73 -9.79 -5.39
N LEU A 119 16.95 -9.13 -4.24
CA LEU A 119 18.27 -9.14 -3.59
C LEU A 119 18.37 -9.94 -2.29
N VAL A 120 17.25 -10.42 -1.72
CA VAL A 120 17.28 -11.17 -0.46
C VAL A 120 17.54 -12.67 -0.67
N TRP A 121 17.18 -13.22 -1.85
CA TRP A 121 17.37 -14.65 -2.14
C TRP A 121 18.81 -15.05 -2.47
N THR A 122 19.68 -14.12 -2.86
CA THR A 122 21.09 -14.43 -3.16
C THR A 122 21.95 -14.59 -1.90
N ALA A 123 21.61 -13.90 -0.81
CA ALA A 123 22.37 -13.98 0.45
C ALA A 123 22.14 -15.31 1.19
N ALA A 124 20.92 -15.86 1.15
CA ALA A 124 20.59 -17.11 1.83
C ALA A 124 21.32 -18.33 1.22
N SER A 125 21.49 -18.36 -0.10
CA SER A 125 22.17 -19.46 -0.81
C SER A 125 23.67 -19.56 -0.48
N VAL A 126 24.33 -18.41 -0.25
CA VAL A 126 25.77 -18.38 0.07
C VAL A 126 26.06 -18.89 1.48
N LEU A 127 25.15 -18.64 2.44
CA LEU A 127 25.30 -19.11 3.82
C LEU A 127 25.09 -20.62 3.95
N VAL A 128 24.16 -21.20 3.19
CA VAL A 128 23.95 -22.67 3.17
C VAL A 128 25.15 -23.39 2.54
N ALA A 129 25.70 -22.87 1.44
CA ALA A 129 26.88 -23.47 0.80
C ALA A 129 28.12 -23.51 1.71
N ARG A 130 28.27 -22.55 2.63
CA ARG A 130 29.38 -22.48 3.61
C ARG A 130 29.19 -23.39 4.83
N LEU A 131 28.00 -23.94 5.05
CA LEU A 131 27.71 -24.86 6.15
C LEU A 131 27.84 -26.35 5.75
N PHE A 132 27.97 -26.63 4.44
CA PHE A 132 28.10 -27.99 3.88
C PHE A 132 29.47 -28.26 3.23
N ILE A 133 30.44 -27.35 3.38
CA ILE A 133 31.89 -27.55 3.11
C ILE A 133 32.61 -27.37 4.44
#